data_AF-A0A1V6JDY5-F1
#
_entry.id   AF-A0A1V6JDY5-F1
#
_cell.length_a   1.000
_cell.length_b   1.000
_cell.length_c   1.000
_cell.angle_alpha   90.00
_cell.angle_beta   90.00
_cell.angle_gamma   90.00
#
_symmetry.space_group_name_H-M   'P 1'
#
loop_
_entity.id
_entity.type
_entity.pdbx_description
1 polymer ?
#
loop_
_entity_poly.entity_id
_entity_poly.type
_entity_poly.pdbx_seq_one_letter_code
_entity_poly.pdbx_strand_id
1 'polypeptide(L)'
;MKKTNSHIKSKKKHRNSVKSWISGAIVINKEIPIIKVVGFLAFIGLIYIASNYHAMESLRRINQLKTDIKELRYEYINAKSQFTDSTKQSRMIYRASALGLRPSQDPPIRIAVCDEDFKELKKLKQ
;
A
#
# COMPACT_ATOMS: atom_id res chain seq x y z
N MET A 1 33.85 59.01 -42.58
CA MET A 1 32.46 58.60 -42.86
C MET A 1 32.45 57.14 -43.33
N LYS A 2 31.51 56.33 -42.79
CA LYS A 2 31.07 54.97 -43.19
C LYS A 2 31.69 53.72 -42.50
N LYS A 3 30.83 53.12 -41.65
CA LYS A 3 30.45 51.69 -41.42
C LYS A 3 31.59 50.69 -41.19
N THR A 4 31.57 49.85 -40.15
CA THR A 4 30.56 48.81 -39.87
C THR A 4 30.53 48.43 -38.39
N ASN A 5 29.35 48.21 -37.80
CA ASN A 5 29.22 47.17 -36.78
C ASN A 5 27.80 46.57 -36.78
N SER A 6 27.81 45.26 -36.68
CA SER A 6 26.72 44.30 -36.79
C SER A 6 25.62 44.51 -35.77
N HIS A 7 24.38 44.66 -36.24
CA HIS A 7 23.20 44.36 -35.42
C HIS A 7 22.60 43.03 -35.86
N ILE A 8 22.95 41.99 -35.11
CA ILE A 8 22.25 40.70 -35.10
C ILE A 8 20.86 40.96 -34.51
N LYS A 9 19.84 41.14 -35.36
CA LYS A 9 18.43 41.19 -34.94
C LYS A 9 17.99 39.78 -34.54
N SER A 10 17.99 39.48 -33.24
CA SER A 10 17.33 38.29 -32.72
C SER A 10 15.80 38.44 -32.86
N LYS A 11 15.20 37.60 -33.70
CA LYS A 11 13.73 37.46 -33.77
C LYS A 11 13.24 36.84 -32.47
N LYS A 12 12.65 37.64 -31.57
CA LYS A 12 12.00 37.13 -30.36
C LYS A 12 10.67 36.46 -30.72
N LYS A 13 10.70 35.14 -30.61
CA LYS A 13 9.63 34.17 -30.84
C LYS A 13 8.48 34.37 -29.84
N HIS A 14 7.24 34.49 -30.33
CA HIS A 14 5.99 34.56 -29.56
C HIS A 14 5.75 33.23 -28.82
N ARG A 15 6.42 33.03 -27.67
CA ARG A 15 6.22 31.89 -26.75
C ARG A 15 5.80 32.34 -25.35
N ASN A 16 5.25 33.56 -25.24
CA ASN A 16 4.97 34.21 -23.96
C ASN A 16 3.47 34.34 -23.63
N SER A 17 2.57 34.09 -24.59
CA SER A 17 1.13 34.35 -24.40
C SER A 17 0.46 33.32 -23.49
N VAL A 18 0.77 32.02 -23.62
CA VAL A 18 0.24 30.98 -22.72
C VAL A 18 0.79 31.08 -21.30
N LYS A 19 2.02 31.59 -21.11
CA LYS A 19 2.59 31.82 -19.78
C LYS A 19 1.87 32.96 -19.04
N SER A 20 1.49 34.01 -19.77
CA SER A 20 0.72 35.13 -19.21
C SER A 20 -0.70 34.74 -18.76
N TRP A 21 -1.26 33.67 -19.33
CA TRP A 21 -2.60 33.18 -18.99
C TRP A 21 -2.57 32.29 -17.75
N ILE A 22 -1.52 31.46 -17.59
CA ILE A 22 -1.34 30.59 -16.42
C ILE A 22 -0.87 31.40 -15.20
N SER A 23 -0.07 32.44 -15.39
CA SER A 23 0.47 33.27 -14.31
C SER A 23 -0.55 34.24 -13.68
N GLY A 24 -1.84 34.14 -14.00
CA GLY A 24 -2.89 34.92 -13.36
C GLY A 24 -2.97 36.40 -13.75
N ALA A 25 -2.22 36.85 -14.75
CA ALA A 25 -2.24 38.26 -15.18
C ALA A 25 -3.63 38.72 -15.69
N ILE A 26 -4.49 37.78 -16.13
CA ILE A 26 -5.90 38.01 -16.49
C ILE A 26 -6.80 38.32 -15.28
N VAL A 27 -6.34 38.11 -14.05
CA VAL A 27 -7.16 38.37 -12.84
C VAL A 27 -6.65 39.58 -12.06
N ILE A 28 -5.36 39.91 -12.19
CA ILE A 28 -4.68 40.93 -11.37
C ILE A 28 -4.88 42.34 -11.95
N ASN A 29 -5.19 42.46 -13.24
CA ASN A 29 -5.42 43.75 -13.88
C ASN A 29 -6.87 44.21 -13.61
N LYS A 30 -7.02 45.36 -12.93
CA LYS A 30 -8.30 45.95 -12.49
C LYS A 30 -9.28 46.31 -13.65
N GLU A 31 -8.84 46.23 -14.90
CA GLU A 31 -9.59 46.65 -16.09
C GLU A 31 -10.40 45.54 -16.76
N ILE A 32 -10.42 44.33 -16.18
CA ILE A 32 -11.06 43.17 -16.80
C ILE A 32 -12.52 43.08 -16.32
N PRO A 33 -13.50 43.00 -17.24
CA PRO A 33 -14.90 42.93 -16.84
C PRO A 33 -15.15 41.62 -16.07
N ILE A 34 -15.88 41.74 -14.96
CA ILE A 34 -16.18 40.66 -13.99
C ILE A 34 -16.68 39.38 -14.67
N ILE A 35 -17.40 39.52 -15.80
CA ILE A 35 -17.87 38.41 -16.63
C ILE A 35 -16.77 37.46 -17.10
N LYS A 36 -15.56 37.96 -17.41
CA LYS A 36 -14.43 37.12 -17.85
C LYS A 36 -13.83 36.31 -16.71
N VAL A 37 -13.79 36.88 -15.50
CA VAL A 37 -13.28 36.21 -14.29
C VAL A 37 -14.26 35.11 -13.85
N VAL A 38 -15.56 35.41 -13.82
CA VAL A 38 -16.60 34.42 -13.49
C VAL A 38 -16.64 33.29 -14.52
N GLY A 39 -16.49 33.60 -15.82
CA GLY A 39 -16.40 32.58 -16.87
C GLY A 39 -15.20 31.65 -16.71
N PHE A 40 -14.03 32.19 -16.33
CA PHE A 40 -12.85 31.38 -16.04
C PHE A 40 -13.06 30.47 -14.81
N LEU A 41 -13.70 30.98 -13.76
CA LEU A 41 -14.01 30.20 -12.57
C LEU A 41 -15.03 29.09 -12.86
N ALA A 42 -16.05 29.39 -13.67
CA ALA A 42 -17.01 28.40 -14.15
C ALA A 42 -16.34 27.30 -14.99
N PHE A 43 -15.37 27.67 -15.84
CA PHE A 43 -14.58 26.70 -16.61
C PHE A 43 -13.78 25.74 -15.71
N ILE A 44 -13.12 26.26 -14.68
CA ILE A 44 -12.44 25.42 -13.67
C ILE A 44 -13.46 24.55 -12.91
N GLY A 45 -14.62 25.11 -12.57
CA GLY A 45 -15.70 24.39 -11.91
C GLY A 45 -16.21 23.21 -12.73
N LEU A 46 -16.36 23.37 -14.05
CA LEU A 46 -16.73 22.27 -14.95
C LEU A 46 -15.68 21.17 -15.00
N ILE A 47 -14.40 21.54 -15.09
CA ILE A 47 -13.29 20.58 -15.03
C ILE A 47 -13.29 19.84 -13.69
N TYR A 48 -13.58 20.54 -12.59
CA TYR A 48 -13.67 19.95 -11.27
C TYR A 48 -14.81 18.94 -11.17
N ILE A 49 -16.02 19.28 -11.67
CA ILE A 49 -17.17 18.37 -11.70
C ILE A 49 -16.86 17.13 -12.55
N ALA A 50 -16.22 17.32 -13.71
CA ALA A 50 -15.82 16.21 -14.57
C ALA A 50 -14.80 15.28 -13.88
N SER A 51 -13.78 15.84 -13.21
CA SER A 51 -12.81 15.06 -12.45
C SER A 51 -13.44 14.34 -11.25
N ASN A 52 -14.44 14.96 -10.62
CA ASN A 52 -15.13 14.38 -9.47
C ASN A 52 -15.89 13.10 -9.85
N TYR A 53 -16.48 13.05 -11.04
CA TYR A 53 -17.18 11.86 -11.56
C TYR A 53 -16.26 10.62 -11.60
N HIS A 54 -15.02 10.77 -12.08
CA HIS A 54 -14.04 9.68 -12.11
C HIS A 54 -13.60 9.23 -10.70
N ALA A 55 -13.52 10.17 -9.75
CA ALA A 55 -13.20 9.86 -8.37
C ALA A 55 -14.31 9.03 -7.69
N MET A 56 -15.58 9.33 -7.98
CA MET A 56 -16.72 8.57 -7.46
C MET A 56 -16.70 7.11 -7.91
N GLU A 57 -16.42 6.85 -9.19
CA GLU A 57 -16.33 5.48 -9.70
C GLU A 57 -15.19 4.70 -9.06
N SER A 58 -14.02 5.34 -8.93
CA SER A 58 -12.85 4.75 -8.27
C SER A 58 -13.12 4.43 -6.80
N LEU A 59 -13.80 5.33 -6.09
CA LEU A 59 -14.19 5.14 -4.69
C LEU A 59 -15.13 3.94 -4.53
N ARG A 60 -16.09 3.76 -5.44
CA ARG A 60 -17.00 2.61 -5.43
C ARG A 60 -16.24 1.30 -5.61
N ARG A 61 -15.29 1.24 -6.55
CA ARG A 61 -14.43 0.05 -6.74
C ARG A 61 -13.61 -0.24 -5.48
N ILE A 62 -12.98 0.77 -4.88
CA ILE A 62 -12.21 0.61 -3.64
C ILE A 62 -13.07 -0.01 -2.53
N ASN A 63 -14.31 0.44 -2.37
CA ASN A 63 -15.22 -0.10 -1.37
C ASN A 63 -15.63 -1.56 -1.65
N GLN A 64 -15.86 -1.92 -2.91
CA GLN A 64 -16.13 -3.31 -3.31
C GLN A 64 -14.93 -4.20 -2.99
N LEU A 65 -13.73 -3.84 -3.48
CA LEU A 65 -12.49 -4.60 -3.22
C LEU A 65 -12.22 -4.76 -1.72
N LYS A 66 -12.50 -3.73 -0.92
CA LYS A 66 -12.34 -3.81 0.55
C LYS A 66 -13.28 -4.83 1.17
N THR A 67 -14.48 -4.98 0.63
CA THR A 67 -15.47 -5.97 1.08
C THR A 67 -15.00 -7.37 0.70
N ASP A 68 -14.53 -7.57 -0.53
CA ASP A 68 -14.01 -8.86 -1.02
C ASP A 68 -12.80 -9.33 -0.19
N ILE A 69 -11.85 -8.43 0.10
CA ILE A 69 -10.71 -8.73 0.99
C ILE A 69 -11.18 -9.14 2.38
N LYS A 70 -12.24 -8.51 2.88
CA LYS A 70 -12.79 -8.80 4.21
C LYS A 70 -13.39 -10.20 4.24
N GLU A 71 -14.18 -10.54 3.22
CA GLU A 71 -14.78 -11.87 3.07
C GLU A 71 -13.72 -12.96 2.96
N LEU A 72 -12.73 -12.78 2.08
CA LEU A 72 -11.62 -13.72 1.93
C LEU A 72 -10.82 -13.91 3.23
N ARG A 73 -10.64 -12.82 3.99
CA ARG A 73 -10.00 -12.88 5.31
C ARG A 73 -10.83 -13.69 6.31
N TYR A 74 -12.16 -13.55 6.30
CA TYR A 74 -13.02 -14.35 7.16
C TYR A 74 -12.95 -15.82 6.80
N GLU A 75 -12.94 -16.17 5.52
CA GLU A 75 -12.80 -17.55 5.05
C GLU A 75 -11.46 -18.15 5.51
N TYR A 76 -10.36 -17.44 5.35
CA TYR A 76 -9.05 -17.85 5.85
C TYR A 76 -9.03 -18.08 7.36
N ILE A 77 -9.58 -17.13 8.14
CA ILE A 77 -9.63 -17.26 9.61
C ILE A 77 -10.47 -18.48 10.00
N ASN A 78 -11.62 -18.70 9.35
CA ASN A 78 -12.47 -19.84 9.63
C ASN A 78 -11.77 -21.17 9.31
N ALA A 79 -11.17 -21.30 8.12
CA ALA A 79 -10.43 -22.49 7.72
C ALA A 79 -9.22 -22.76 8.64
N LYS A 80 -8.47 -21.71 9.00
CA LYS A 80 -7.35 -21.80 9.95
C LYS A 80 -7.82 -22.20 11.34
N SER A 81 -8.96 -21.68 11.81
CA SER A 81 -9.54 -22.05 13.10
C SER A 81 -9.86 -23.53 13.12
N GLN A 82 -10.54 -24.05 12.10
CA GLN A 82 -10.89 -25.48 12.02
C GLN A 82 -9.65 -26.38 12.07
N PHE A 83 -8.60 -26.05 11.32
CA PHE A 83 -7.33 -26.79 11.36
C PHE A 83 -6.62 -26.71 12.71
N THR A 84 -6.66 -25.53 13.35
CA THR A 84 -6.04 -25.34 14.66
C THR A 84 -6.82 -26.08 15.72
N ASP A 85 -8.16 -26.05 15.65
CA ASP A 85 -9.07 -26.76 16.55
C ASP A 85 -8.90 -28.28 16.49
N SER A 86 -8.66 -28.83 15.29
CA SER A 86 -8.34 -30.26 15.15
C SER A 86 -6.98 -30.63 15.73
N THR A 87 -6.03 -29.70 15.72
CA THR A 87 -4.65 -29.90 16.18
C THR A 87 -4.45 -29.50 17.65
N LYS A 88 -5.47 -28.94 18.32
CA LYS A 88 -5.41 -28.58 19.74
C LYS A 88 -5.02 -29.78 20.59
N GLN A 89 -3.97 -29.62 21.39
CA GLN A 89 -3.45 -30.66 22.30
C GLN A 89 -4.54 -31.16 23.25
N SER A 90 -5.43 -30.31 23.77
CA SER A 90 -6.53 -30.73 24.64
C SER A 90 -7.55 -31.65 23.95
N ARG A 91 -7.92 -31.36 22.69
CA ARG A 91 -8.79 -32.24 21.89
C ARG A 91 -8.07 -33.52 21.46
N MET A 92 -6.77 -33.42 21.16
CA MET A 92 -5.93 -34.57 20.84
C MET A 92 -5.84 -35.53 22.02
N ILE A 93 -5.62 -35.01 23.24
CA ILE A 93 -5.62 -35.79 24.48
C ILE A 93 -6.98 -36.46 24.70
N TYR A 94 -8.10 -35.74 24.53
CA TYR A 94 -9.43 -36.34 24.67
C TYR A 94 -9.68 -37.49 23.67
N ARG A 95 -9.32 -37.30 22.39
CA ARG A 95 -9.43 -38.36 21.37
C ARG A 95 -8.46 -39.52 21.61
N ALA A 96 -7.26 -39.23 22.09
CA ALA A 96 -6.25 -40.24 22.44
C ALA A 96 -6.63 -41.02 23.72
N SER A 97 -7.30 -40.39 24.68
CA SER A 97 -7.86 -41.04 25.87
C SER A 97 -8.96 -42.03 25.51
N ALA A 98 -9.78 -41.76 24.48
CA ALA A 98 -10.74 -42.72 23.94
C ALA A 98 -10.05 -43.97 23.34
N LEU A 99 -8.77 -43.84 22.96
CA LEU A 99 -7.90 -44.93 22.50
C LEU A 99 -7.04 -45.52 23.65
N GLY A 100 -7.25 -45.11 24.90
CA GLY A 100 -6.52 -45.59 26.08
C GLY A 100 -5.16 -44.94 26.34
N LEU A 101 -4.78 -43.91 25.58
CA LEU A 101 -3.48 -43.22 25.72
C LEU A 101 -3.58 -42.10 26.77
N ARG A 102 -2.65 -42.07 27.74
CA ARG A 102 -2.58 -41.03 28.78
C ARG A 102 -1.56 -39.95 28.41
N PRO A 103 -1.84 -38.66 28.65
CA PRO A 103 -0.86 -37.61 28.41
C PRO A 103 0.36 -37.80 29.32
N SER A 104 1.55 -37.55 28.78
CA SER A 104 2.78 -37.50 29.56
C SER A 104 2.71 -36.30 30.51
N GLN A 105 2.71 -36.57 31.82
CA GLN A 105 2.65 -35.55 32.88
C GLN A 105 4.05 -35.04 33.25
N ASP A 106 5.09 -35.78 32.88
CA ASP A 106 6.47 -35.44 33.21
C ASP A 106 7.07 -34.55 32.10
N PRO A 107 7.77 -33.46 32.48
CA PRO A 107 8.45 -32.62 31.52
C PRO A 107 9.52 -33.42 30.76
N PRO A 108 9.75 -33.14 29.46
CA PRO A 108 10.75 -33.84 28.66
C PRO A 108 12.14 -33.63 29.28
N ILE A 109 12.82 -34.75 29.55
CA ILE A 109 14.16 -34.75 30.14
C ILE A 109 15.12 -34.16 29.10
N ARG A 110 15.78 -33.05 29.45
CA ARG A 110 16.88 -32.52 28.63
C ARG A 110 18.07 -33.47 28.75
N ILE A 111 18.37 -34.18 27.67
CA ILE A 111 19.60 -34.95 27.55
C ILE A 111 20.73 -33.95 27.26
N ALA A 112 21.28 -33.34 28.31
CA ALA A 112 22.53 -32.63 28.20
C ALA A 112 23.63 -33.69 28.16
N VAL A 113 24.21 -33.91 26.97
CA VAL A 113 25.42 -34.73 26.87
C VAL A 113 26.52 -33.92 27.55
N CYS A 114 26.94 -34.32 28.74
CA CYS A 114 28.18 -33.84 29.31
C CYS A 114 29.31 -34.43 28.46
N ASP A 115 30.26 -33.59 28.03
CA ASP A 115 31.39 -34.01 27.19
C ASP A 115 32.22 -35.16 27.81
N GLU A 116 32.07 -35.39 29.12
CA GLU A 116 32.68 -36.48 29.88
C GLU A 116 32.13 -37.87 29.49
N ASP A 117 30.81 -37.98 29.28
CA ASP A 117 30.15 -39.24 28.90
C ASP A 117 30.57 -39.68 27.48
N PHE A 118 30.85 -38.71 26.60
CA PHE A 118 31.34 -38.97 25.23
C PHE A 118 32.78 -39.51 25.23
N LYS A 119 33.58 -39.16 26.25
CA LYS A 119 34.98 -39.56 26.40
C LYS A 119 35.12 -40.97 26.94
N GLU A 120 34.21 -41.42 27.81
CA GLU A 120 34.16 -42.81 28.29
C GLU A 120 33.70 -43.79 27.21
N LEU A 121 32.69 -43.42 26.42
CA LEU A 121 32.21 -44.24 25.29
C LEU A 121 33.29 -44.42 24.21
N LYS A 122 34.20 -43.46 24.04
CA LYS A 122 35.32 -43.55 23.10
C LYS A 122 36.45 -44.47 23.61
N LYS A 123 36.63 -44.60 24.93
CA LYS A 123 37.61 -45.49 25.54
C LYS A 123 37.18 -46.96 25.54
N LEU A 124 35.88 -47.24 25.62
CA LEU A 124 35.34 -48.61 25.56
C LEU A 124 35.26 -49.18 24.14
N LYS A 125 35.46 -48.34 23.11
CA LYS A 125 35.43 -48.72 21.69
C LYS A 125 36.82 -48.83 21.05
N GLN A 126 37.88 -48.71 21.86
CA GLN A 126 39.28 -49.03 21.52
C GLN A 126 39.67 -50.35 22.19
#